data_AF-A0A7J7R4I2-F1
#
_entry.id   AF-A0A7J7R4I2-F1
#
_cell.length_a   1.000
_cell.length_b   1.000
_cell.length_c   1.000
_cell.angle_alpha   90.00
_cell.angle_beta   90.00
_cell.angle_gamma   90.00
#
_symmetry.space_group_name_H-M   'P 1'
#
loop_
_entity.id
_entity.type
_entity.pdbx_description
1 polymer ?
#
loop_
_entity_poly.entity_id
_entity_poly.type
_entity_poly.pdbx_seq_one_letter_code
_entity_poly.pdbx_strand_id
1 'polypeptide(L)'
;MEESRICRPGMKADMCNSQSNDILQHHDSSCDDTGKEVLLLMQALNTLSTPEEKLAALCKKYADLLEESWNVQKQMKVLQKKQSQIVKEKVHLQSEHNKAVLARSKLEALCRELQRYNKTLKEENMQQAREEEESRKKATSHFQFTLTEIQTQLEQHDIHNAKLHQENIELGEKLKRLIEQYTLREERIDKVFKRKELQQQLVDTKLQQTTQLIKEADEKHQREREFLLKEATESRYKYEEMKHQEVQLKQQLSLYMDKFEEFQTTMAKSNELFTTFRQEMEKMTKKIKKLEKEMIIWRTKWESNNKVLLQMAEEKTIRDKEYKSSQMKLGLLEKLFRALQMERNELNEKVEVLKEQVSVKEADVDLATAVIKPCTTAAFQKELNTSSKRAPGIYLQDETKTENKTKRSSKDLSHIISSGY
;
A
#
# COMPACT_ATOMS: atom_id res chain seq x y z
N MET A 1 64.02 2.94 -92.43
CA MET A 1 65.23 3.45 -91.76
C MET A 1 65.80 2.27 -90.99
N GLU A 2 67.02 1.80 -91.20
CA GLU A 2 68.11 2.35 -92.04
C GLU A 2 68.97 1.23 -92.69
N GLU A 3 70.04 1.62 -93.38
CA GLU A 3 70.87 0.73 -94.21
C GLU A 3 71.71 -0.28 -93.43
N SER A 4 72.11 -1.37 -94.11
CA SER A 4 73.43 -2.00 -93.94
C SER A 4 73.82 -2.78 -95.20
N ARG A 5 74.87 -2.33 -95.90
CA ARG A 5 75.43 -2.99 -97.09
C ARG A 5 76.73 -3.72 -96.71
N ILE A 6 76.92 -4.98 -97.08
CA ILE A 6 78.24 -5.64 -97.16
C ILE A 6 78.32 -6.48 -98.45
N CYS A 7 79.53 -6.65 -98.98
CA CYS A 7 79.80 -6.98 -100.39
C CYS A 7 79.96 -8.47 -100.75
N ARG A 8 79.90 -8.71 -102.07
CA ARG A 8 80.51 -9.82 -102.84
C ARG A 8 81.97 -10.13 -102.41
N PRO A 9 82.48 -11.37 -102.59
CA PRO A 9 82.70 -12.04 -103.90
C PRO A 9 82.00 -13.42 -104.03
N GLY A 10 81.91 -14.04 -105.21
CA GLY A 10 82.40 -13.64 -106.53
C GLY A 10 83.44 -14.61 -107.10
N MET A 11 83.01 -15.68 -107.78
CA MET A 11 83.88 -16.54 -108.60
C MET A 11 83.26 -16.83 -109.97
N LYS A 12 84.00 -16.50 -111.02
CA LYS A 12 83.89 -17.09 -112.36
C LYS A 12 85.02 -18.09 -112.52
N ALA A 13 84.80 -19.17 -113.27
CA ALA A 13 85.84 -20.08 -113.74
C ALA A 13 85.43 -20.68 -115.09
N ASP A 14 85.31 -19.83 -116.11
CA ASP A 14 85.37 -20.27 -117.50
C ASP A 14 86.83 -20.63 -117.84
N MET A 15 87.09 -21.78 -118.49
CA MET A 15 87.96 -21.93 -119.68
C MET A 15 88.55 -23.34 -119.88
N CYS A 16 88.67 -23.68 -121.17
CA CYS A 16 89.58 -24.62 -121.84
C CYS A 16 89.67 -26.08 -121.37
N ASN A 17 89.45 -27.09 -122.22
CA ASN A 17 90.00 -27.37 -123.57
C ASN A 17 91.49 -27.74 -123.57
N SER A 18 91.77 -28.96 -124.03
CA SER A 18 92.90 -29.25 -124.93
C SER A 18 92.66 -30.58 -125.64
N GLN A 19 92.48 -30.54 -126.95
CA GLN A 19 92.71 -31.70 -127.81
C GLN A 19 94.20 -32.06 -127.80
N SER A 20 94.54 -33.32 -128.10
CA SER A 20 95.87 -33.69 -128.60
C SER A 20 95.81 -34.99 -129.38
N ASN A 21 95.85 -34.83 -130.71
CA ASN A 21 96.62 -35.55 -131.72
C ASN A 21 96.39 -37.08 -131.85
N ASP A 22 96.08 -37.64 -133.03
CA ASP A 22 96.73 -37.50 -134.36
C ASP A 22 98.19 -37.95 -134.41
N ILE A 23 98.61 -38.35 -135.63
CA ILE A 23 99.93 -38.89 -136.00
C ILE A 23 100.09 -40.36 -135.50
N LEU A 24 100.44 -41.35 -136.34
CA LEU A 24 101.11 -41.33 -137.64
C LEU A 24 100.41 -42.25 -138.67
N GLN A 25 99.97 -41.71 -139.80
CA GLN A 25 99.82 -42.47 -141.04
C GLN A 25 101.05 -42.24 -141.91
N HIS A 26 101.80 -43.29 -142.22
CA HIS A 26 102.78 -43.35 -143.30
C HIS A 26 103.02 -44.83 -143.64
N HIS A 27 103.26 -45.26 -144.87
CA HIS A 27 102.98 -44.81 -146.23
C HIS A 27 103.69 -45.87 -147.09
N ASP A 28 102.99 -46.61 -147.94
CA ASP A 28 103.65 -47.52 -148.88
C ASP A 28 104.35 -46.69 -149.98
N SER A 29 105.67 -46.87 -150.14
CA SER A 29 106.43 -46.30 -151.27
C SER A 29 107.76 -47.05 -151.52
N SER A 30 107.74 -48.38 -151.53
CA SER A 30 108.95 -49.22 -151.60
C SER A 30 109.26 -49.84 -152.97
N CYS A 31 108.48 -49.55 -154.02
CA CYS A 31 108.61 -50.24 -155.33
C CYS A 31 109.37 -49.47 -156.42
N ASP A 32 109.38 -48.14 -156.43
CA ASP A 32 109.81 -47.37 -157.62
C ASP A 32 111.31 -47.02 -157.66
N ASP A 33 112.03 -47.06 -156.54
CA ASP A 33 113.40 -46.53 -156.48
C ASP A 33 114.45 -47.57 -156.93
N THR A 34 114.20 -48.85 -156.68
CA THR A 34 115.07 -49.97 -157.10
C THR A 34 115.26 -50.02 -158.63
N GLY A 35 114.26 -49.58 -159.41
CA GLY A 35 114.34 -49.50 -160.87
C GLY A 35 115.39 -48.52 -161.39
N LYS A 36 115.71 -47.46 -160.63
CA LYS A 36 116.74 -46.46 -161.02
C LYS A 36 118.14 -46.93 -160.65
N GLU A 37 118.29 -47.58 -159.49
CA GLU A 37 119.59 -48.15 -159.08
C GLU A 37 120.10 -49.20 -160.07
N VAL A 38 119.22 -50.09 -160.56
CA VAL A 38 119.60 -51.12 -161.54
C VAL A 38 120.12 -50.51 -162.84
N LEU A 39 119.53 -49.39 -163.30
CA LEU A 39 120.01 -48.66 -164.48
C LEU A 39 121.39 -48.05 -164.26
N LEU A 40 121.62 -47.38 -163.13
CA LEU A 40 122.92 -46.80 -162.77
C LEU A 40 124.00 -47.87 -162.57
N LEU A 41 123.65 -49.00 -161.97
CA LEU A 41 124.53 -50.17 -161.81
C LEU A 41 124.96 -50.70 -163.17
N MET A 42 124.02 -50.92 -164.09
CA MET A 42 124.30 -51.45 -165.42
C MET A 42 125.11 -50.46 -166.30
N GLN A 43 124.96 -49.15 -166.07
CA GLN A 43 125.77 -48.13 -166.73
C GLN A 43 127.22 -48.12 -166.19
N ALA A 44 127.42 -48.19 -164.86
CA ALA A 44 128.73 -48.30 -164.23
C ALA A 44 129.48 -49.61 -164.58
N LEU A 45 128.75 -50.71 -164.77
CA LEU A 45 129.31 -51.98 -165.26
C LEU A 45 129.73 -51.93 -166.74
N ASN A 46 129.28 -50.96 -167.53
CA ASN A 46 129.68 -50.81 -168.93
C ASN A 46 130.93 -49.94 -169.13
N THR A 47 131.33 -49.13 -168.14
CA THR A 47 132.63 -48.44 -168.14
C THR A 47 133.83 -49.33 -167.76
N LEU A 48 133.58 -50.57 -167.33
CA LEU A 48 134.61 -51.55 -166.99
C LEU A 48 134.90 -52.45 -168.19
N SER A 49 136.17 -52.73 -168.46
CA SER A 49 136.61 -53.29 -169.75
C SER A 49 136.89 -54.79 -169.71
N THR A 50 137.21 -55.32 -168.53
CA THR A 50 137.45 -56.75 -168.29
C THR A 50 136.27 -57.42 -167.56
N PRO A 51 136.04 -58.73 -167.72
CA PRO A 51 134.98 -59.42 -167.01
C PRO A 51 135.24 -59.51 -165.50
N GLU A 52 136.50 -59.62 -165.06
CA GLU A 52 136.91 -59.58 -163.65
C GLU A 52 136.50 -58.26 -162.98
N GLU A 53 136.72 -57.10 -163.61
CA GLU A 53 136.32 -55.79 -163.08
C GLU A 53 134.80 -55.71 -162.87
N LYS A 54 134.00 -56.18 -163.84
CA LYS A 54 132.54 -56.20 -163.73
C LYS A 54 132.07 -57.10 -162.59
N LEU A 55 132.69 -58.26 -162.42
CA LEU A 55 132.40 -59.17 -161.31
C LEU A 55 132.76 -58.54 -159.97
N ALA A 56 133.93 -57.92 -159.85
CA ALA A 56 134.38 -57.24 -158.63
C ALA A 56 133.47 -56.07 -158.23
N ALA A 57 133.01 -55.27 -159.19
CA ALA A 57 132.07 -54.18 -158.95
C ALA A 57 130.69 -54.69 -158.47
N LEU A 58 130.19 -55.79 -159.06
CA LEU A 58 128.97 -56.46 -158.58
C LEU A 58 129.13 -57.02 -157.16
N CYS A 59 130.22 -57.75 -156.90
CA CYS A 59 130.52 -58.27 -155.56
C CYS A 59 130.61 -57.15 -154.51
N LYS A 60 131.23 -56.01 -154.85
CA LYS A 60 131.25 -54.85 -153.97
C LYS A 60 129.84 -54.29 -153.73
N LYS A 61 129.04 -54.05 -154.78
CA LYS A 61 127.69 -53.48 -154.60
C LYS A 61 126.74 -54.40 -153.83
N TYR A 62 126.92 -55.73 -153.92
CA TYR A 62 126.23 -56.68 -153.04
C TYR A 62 126.72 -56.63 -151.58
N ALA A 63 128.01 -56.39 -151.34
CA ALA A 63 128.54 -56.17 -149.99
C ALA A 63 128.03 -54.84 -149.39
N ASP A 64 128.04 -53.75 -150.16
CA ASP A 64 127.51 -52.43 -149.77
C ASP A 64 126.02 -52.57 -149.36
N LEU A 65 125.19 -53.23 -150.19
CA LEU A 65 123.77 -53.50 -149.90
C LEU A 65 123.54 -54.40 -148.67
N LEU A 66 124.43 -55.38 -148.43
CA LEU A 66 124.37 -56.20 -147.22
C LEU A 66 124.72 -55.38 -145.97
N GLU A 67 125.70 -54.47 -146.05
CA GLU A 67 126.05 -53.57 -144.95
C GLU A 67 124.95 -52.52 -144.69
N GLU A 68 124.33 -51.95 -145.73
CA GLU A 68 123.17 -51.06 -145.58
C GLU A 68 121.98 -51.79 -144.97
N SER A 69 121.64 -52.99 -145.47
CA SER A 69 120.59 -53.85 -144.89
C SER A 69 120.85 -54.16 -143.41
N TRP A 70 122.10 -54.49 -143.06
CA TRP A 70 122.51 -54.75 -141.68
C TRP A 70 122.43 -53.50 -140.80
N ASN A 71 122.84 -52.33 -141.32
CA ASN A 71 122.76 -51.05 -140.62
C ASN A 71 121.32 -50.56 -140.44
N VAL A 72 120.44 -50.73 -141.43
CA VAL A 72 119.00 -50.48 -141.31
C VAL A 72 118.38 -51.42 -140.29
N GLN A 73 118.71 -52.71 -140.31
CA GLN A 73 118.19 -53.65 -139.31
C GLN A 73 118.71 -53.36 -137.89
N LYS A 74 119.94 -52.82 -137.77
CA LYS A 74 120.51 -52.32 -136.50
C LYS A 74 119.80 -51.07 -136.01
N GLN A 75 119.49 -50.11 -136.87
CA GLN A 75 118.67 -48.94 -136.53
C GLN A 75 117.24 -49.34 -136.15
N MET A 76 116.62 -50.24 -136.89
CA MET A 76 115.29 -50.81 -136.60
C MET A 76 115.27 -51.44 -135.19
N LYS A 77 116.28 -52.23 -134.82
CA LYS A 77 116.44 -52.80 -133.46
C LYS A 77 116.62 -51.73 -132.37
N VAL A 78 117.22 -50.57 -132.68
CA VAL A 78 117.35 -49.44 -131.74
C VAL A 78 116.03 -48.66 -131.60
N LEU A 79 115.35 -48.38 -132.71
CA LEU A 79 114.06 -47.68 -132.73
C LEU A 79 112.96 -48.54 -132.07
N GLN A 80 112.91 -49.84 -132.33
CA GLN A 80 112.01 -50.78 -131.68
C GLN A 80 112.25 -50.85 -130.16
N LYS A 81 113.51 -50.79 -129.71
CA LYS A 81 113.83 -50.66 -128.28
C LYS A 81 113.34 -49.33 -127.69
N LYS A 82 113.56 -48.20 -128.38
CA LYS A 82 113.03 -46.88 -127.96
C LYS A 82 111.50 -46.88 -127.90
N GLN A 83 110.83 -47.45 -128.89
CA GLN A 83 109.36 -47.58 -128.94
C GLN A 83 108.85 -48.43 -127.76
N SER A 84 109.48 -49.58 -127.49
CA SER A 84 109.15 -50.42 -126.33
C SER A 84 109.34 -49.68 -125.00
N GLN A 85 110.39 -48.85 -124.89
CA GLN A 85 110.65 -48.03 -123.71
C GLN A 85 109.60 -46.92 -123.54
N ILE A 86 109.31 -46.15 -124.59
CA ILE A 86 108.29 -45.08 -124.58
C ILE A 86 106.90 -45.64 -124.27
N VAL A 87 106.57 -46.85 -124.76
CA VAL A 87 105.30 -47.53 -124.42
C VAL A 87 105.26 -47.90 -122.93
N LYS A 88 106.35 -48.40 -122.35
CA LYS A 88 106.44 -48.68 -120.89
C LYS A 88 106.31 -47.40 -120.07
N GLU A 89 106.99 -46.32 -120.47
CA GLU A 89 106.93 -45.02 -119.81
C GLU A 89 105.53 -44.41 -119.89
N LYS A 90 104.86 -44.50 -121.05
CA LYS A 90 103.45 -44.09 -121.21
C LYS A 90 102.53 -44.86 -120.27
N VAL A 91 102.67 -46.20 -120.18
CA VAL A 91 101.86 -47.05 -119.29
C VAL A 91 102.16 -46.74 -117.81
N HIS A 92 103.42 -46.48 -117.45
CA HIS A 92 103.79 -46.08 -116.09
C HIS A 92 103.20 -44.71 -115.71
N LEU A 93 103.38 -43.70 -116.55
CA LEU A 93 102.81 -42.36 -116.33
C LEU A 93 101.27 -42.38 -116.30
N GLN A 94 100.63 -43.22 -117.11
CA GLN A 94 99.18 -43.42 -117.07
C GLN A 94 98.73 -44.08 -115.76
N SER A 95 99.52 -45.03 -115.22
CA SER A 95 99.29 -45.63 -113.90
C SER A 95 99.43 -44.60 -112.78
N GLU A 96 100.50 -43.79 -112.77
CA GLU A 96 100.68 -42.74 -111.76
C GLU A 96 99.61 -41.64 -111.87
N HIS A 97 99.20 -41.26 -113.09
CA HIS A 97 98.07 -40.35 -113.30
C HIS A 97 96.77 -40.90 -112.71
N ASN A 98 96.45 -42.18 -112.97
CA ASN A 98 95.26 -42.83 -112.40
C ASN A 98 95.30 -42.86 -110.87
N LYS A 99 96.46 -43.13 -110.26
CA LYS A 99 96.64 -43.03 -108.79
C LYS A 99 96.42 -41.61 -108.29
N ALA A 100 96.98 -40.60 -108.97
CA ALA A 100 96.82 -39.19 -108.61
C ALA A 100 95.37 -38.72 -108.72
N VAL A 101 94.62 -39.15 -109.74
CA VAL A 101 93.19 -38.89 -109.88
C VAL A 101 92.40 -39.53 -108.74
N LEU A 102 92.68 -40.80 -108.40
CA LEU A 102 92.03 -41.48 -107.26
C LEU A 102 92.36 -40.81 -105.92
N ALA A 103 93.59 -40.36 -105.71
CA ALA A 103 93.99 -39.60 -104.53
C ALA A 103 93.26 -38.25 -104.45
N ARG A 104 93.17 -37.51 -105.57
CA ARG A 104 92.43 -36.24 -105.66
C ARG A 104 90.95 -36.45 -105.33
N SER A 105 90.30 -37.45 -105.90
CA SER A 105 88.88 -37.75 -105.63
C SER A 105 88.62 -38.14 -104.17
N LYS A 106 89.55 -38.85 -103.52
CA LYS A 106 89.49 -39.14 -102.07
C LYS A 106 89.63 -37.87 -101.23
N LEU A 107 90.60 -37.01 -101.54
CA LEU A 107 90.79 -35.74 -100.85
C LEU A 107 89.59 -34.80 -101.05
N GLU A 108 89.01 -34.75 -102.24
CA GLU A 108 87.82 -33.94 -102.52
C GLU A 108 86.59 -34.47 -101.75
N ALA A 109 86.40 -35.79 -101.66
CA ALA A 109 85.35 -36.39 -100.84
C ALA A 109 85.52 -36.03 -99.35
N LEU A 110 86.73 -36.20 -98.79
CA LEU A 110 87.05 -35.83 -97.41
C LEU A 110 86.86 -34.32 -97.16
N CYS A 111 87.23 -33.45 -98.11
CA CYS A 111 86.97 -32.01 -98.00
C CYS A 111 85.46 -31.69 -98.00
N ARG A 112 84.66 -32.36 -98.85
CA ARG A 112 83.20 -32.20 -98.88
C ARG A 112 82.54 -32.72 -97.60
N GLU A 113 83.03 -33.81 -97.02
CA GLU A 113 82.58 -34.35 -95.74
C GLU A 113 82.96 -33.44 -94.56
N LEU A 114 84.21 -32.96 -94.52
CA LEU A 114 84.67 -32.00 -93.52
C LEU A 114 83.89 -30.67 -93.60
N GLN A 115 83.56 -30.20 -94.81
CA GLN A 115 82.70 -29.02 -95.01
C GLN A 115 81.26 -29.27 -94.52
N ARG A 116 80.68 -30.45 -94.79
CA ARG A 116 79.36 -30.83 -94.24
C ARG A 116 79.39 -30.87 -92.72
N TYR A 117 80.37 -31.54 -92.13
CA TYR A 117 80.53 -31.63 -90.67
C TYR A 117 80.72 -30.26 -90.03
N ASN A 118 81.58 -29.39 -90.60
CA ASN A 118 81.74 -28.01 -90.12
C ASN A 118 80.48 -27.14 -90.30
N LYS A 119 79.63 -27.45 -91.28
CA LYS A 119 78.34 -26.78 -91.44
C LYS A 119 77.36 -27.25 -90.36
N THR A 120 77.17 -28.57 -90.22
CA THR A 120 76.29 -29.18 -89.22
C THR A 120 76.70 -28.77 -87.81
N LEU A 121 77.98 -28.85 -87.45
CA LEU A 121 78.49 -28.44 -86.13
C LEU A 121 78.26 -26.95 -85.85
N LYS A 122 78.29 -26.08 -86.87
CA LYS A 122 77.92 -24.66 -86.72
C LYS A 122 76.41 -24.47 -86.55
N GLU A 123 75.59 -25.24 -87.26
CA GLU A 123 74.13 -25.20 -87.13
C GLU A 123 73.69 -25.74 -85.75
N GLU A 124 74.32 -26.80 -85.26
CA GLU A 124 74.16 -27.36 -83.91
C GLU A 124 74.60 -26.39 -82.81
N ASN A 125 75.80 -25.81 -82.89
CA ASN A 125 76.26 -24.80 -81.91
C ASN A 125 75.34 -23.55 -81.90
N MET A 126 74.91 -23.08 -83.06
CA MET A 126 73.96 -21.98 -83.18
C MET A 126 72.57 -22.32 -82.63
N GLN A 127 72.18 -23.60 -82.66
CA GLN A 127 70.90 -24.06 -82.12
C GLN A 127 70.98 -24.27 -80.60
N GLN A 128 72.03 -24.93 -80.09
CA GLN A 128 72.30 -25.05 -78.66
C GLN A 128 72.38 -23.67 -77.98
N ALA A 129 73.07 -22.70 -78.61
CA ALA A 129 73.13 -21.33 -78.09
C ALA A 129 71.76 -20.63 -78.02
N ARG A 130 70.80 -20.97 -78.89
CA ARG A 130 69.41 -20.48 -78.79
C ARG A 130 68.63 -21.20 -77.69
N GLU A 131 68.83 -22.50 -77.53
CA GLU A 131 68.13 -23.32 -76.54
C GLU A 131 68.58 -23.00 -75.12
N GLU A 132 69.89 -22.79 -74.90
CA GLU A 132 70.44 -22.27 -73.65
C GLU A 132 69.93 -20.84 -73.37
N GLU A 133 69.88 -19.98 -74.38
CA GLU A 133 69.36 -18.61 -74.25
C GLU A 133 67.84 -18.57 -73.96
N GLU A 134 67.06 -19.45 -74.56
CA GLU A 134 65.64 -19.63 -74.24
C GLU A 134 65.44 -20.22 -72.84
N SER A 135 66.26 -21.19 -72.44
CA SER A 135 66.26 -21.76 -71.09
C SER A 135 66.56 -20.68 -70.04
N ARG A 136 67.59 -19.87 -70.28
CA ARG A 136 67.97 -18.70 -69.46
C ARG A 136 66.83 -17.68 -69.35
N LYS A 137 66.14 -17.38 -70.45
CA LYS A 137 64.95 -16.51 -70.49
C LYS A 137 63.77 -17.10 -69.71
N LYS A 138 63.46 -18.38 -69.90
CA LYS A 138 62.38 -19.10 -69.19
C LYS A 138 62.63 -19.13 -67.68
N ALA A 139 63.86 -19.45 -67.25
CA ALA A 139 64.27 -19.41 -65.85
C ALA A 139 64.17 -18.00 -65.27
N THR A 140 64.67 -16.98 -65.98
CA THR A 140 64.62 -15.57 -65.52
C THR A 140 63.17 -15.08 -65.38
N SER A 141 62.32 -15.40 -66.36
CA SER A 141 60.89 -15.09 -66.32
C SER A 141 60.18 -15.78 -65.15
N HIS A 142 60.49 -17.05 -64.89
CA HIS A 142 59.95 -17.77 -63.73
C HIS A 142 60.40 -17.13 -62.40
N PHE A 143 61.68 -16.78 -62.25
CA PHE A 143 62.14 -16.10 -61.03
C PHE A 143 61.48 -14.72 -60.84
N GLN A 144 61.29 -13.95 -61.91
CA GLN A 144 60.58 -12.67 -61.85
C GLN A 144 59.10 -12.85 -61.50
N PHE A 145 58.43 -13.85 -62.07
CA PHE A 145 57.04 -14.20 -61.75
C PHE A 145 56.89 -14.58 -60.27
N THR A 146 57.69 -15.55 -59.79
CA THR A 146 57.64 -15.99 -58.38
C THR A 146 58.01 -14.87 -57.41
N LEU A 147 58.94 -13.98 -57.75
CA LEU A 147 59.25 -12.81 -56.94
C LEU A 147 58.05 -11.83 -56.85
N THR A 148 57.37 -11.59 -57.97
CA THR A 148 56.16 -10.74 -58.03
C THR A 148 54.99 -11.38 -57.26
N GLU A 149 54.86 -12.70 -57.31
CA GLU A 149 53.88 -13.46 -56.54
C GLU A 149 54.15 -13.37 -55.03
N ILE A 150 55.41 -13.52 -54.60
CA ILE A 150 55.80 -13.32 -53.18
C ILE A 150 55.55 -11.87 -52.74
N GLN A 151 55.87 -10.88 -53.57
CA GLN A 151 55.63 -9.46 -53.26
C GLN A 151 54.13 -9.18 -53.09
N THR A 152 53.29 -9.63 -54.02
CA THR A 152 51.84 -9.43 -53.95
C THR A 152 51.18 -10.21 -52.82
N GLN A 153 51.71 -11.38 -52.42
CA GLN A 153 51.28 -12.09 -51.20
C GLN A 153 51.65 -11.31 -49.92
N LEU A 154 52.84 -10.69 -49.86
CA LEU A 154 53.26 -9.85 -48.74
C LEU A 154 52.38 -8.59 -48.63
N GLU A 155 52.12 -7.90 -49.75
CA GLU A 155 51.21 -6.75 -49.79
C GLU A 155 49.78 -7.12 -49.36
N GLN A 156 49.26 -8.28 -49.81
CA GLN A 156 47.95 -8.78 -49.38
C GLN A 156 47.91 -9.10 -47.88
N HIS A 157 48.99 -9.69 -47.33
CA HIS A 157 49.13 -9.96 -45.91
C HIS A 157 49.12 -8.65 -45.10
N ASP A 158 49.88 -7.63 -45.53
CA ASP A 158 49.97 -6.36 -44.82
C ASP A 158 48.65 -5.57 -44.90
N ILE A 159 47.95 -5.62 -46.04
CA ILE A 159 46.58 -5.09 -46.18
C ILE A 159 45.59 -5.84 -45.28
N HIS A 160 45.72 -7.15 -45.12
CA HIS A 160 44.87 -7.93 -44.22
C HIS A 160 45.16 -7.62 -42.75
N ASN A 161 46.43 -7.51 -42.38
CA ASN A 161 46.88 -7.16 -41.03
C ASN A 161 46.43 -5.74 -40.65
N ALA A 162 46.54 -4.77 -41.57
CA ALA A 162 46.01 -3.41 -41.38
C ALA A 162 44.49 -3.39 -41.14
N LYS A 163 43.72 -4.24 -41.85
CA LYS A 163 42.27 -4.40 -41.60
C LYS A 163 42.00 -5.01 -40.22
N LEU A 164 42.70 -6.08 -39.83
CA LEU A 164 42.58 -6.67 -38.50
C LEU A 164 42.92 -5.66 -37.38
N HIS A 165 43.94 -4.83 -37.57
CA HIS A 165 44.25 -3.74 -36.62
C HIS A 165 43.11 -2.71 -36.53
N GLN A 166 42.55 -2.28 -37.68
CA GLN A 166 41.40 -1.36 -37.70
C GLN A 166 40.14 -1.96 -37.04
N GLU A 167 39.82 -3.21 -37.33
CA GLU A 167 38.68 -3.93 -36.71
C GLU A 167 38.86 -4.05 -35.19
N ASN A 168 40.07 -4.34 -34.71
CA ASN A 168 40.38 -4.37 -33.27
C ASN A 168 40.23 -2.99 -32.61
N ILE A 169 40.63 -1.90 -33.27
CA ILE A 169 40.43 -0.53 -32.79
C ILE A 169 38.93 -0.24 -32.66
N GLU A 170 38.14 -0.54 -33.70
CA GLU A 170 36.69 -0.33 -33.64
C GLU A 170 36.00 -1.18 -32.57
N LEU A 171 36.42 -2.42 -32.36
CA LEU A 171 35.90 -3.27 -31.29
C LEU A 171 36.25 -2.69 -29.91
N GLY A 172 37.47 -2.16 -29.74
CA GLY A 172 37.87 -1.41 -28.55
C GLY A 172 36.98 -0.18 -28.31
N GLU A 173 36.66 0.61 -29.34
CA GLU A 173 35.74 1.74 -29.22
C GLU A 173 34.29 1.33 -28.94
N LYS A 174 33.83 0.20 -29.49
CA LYS A 174 32.48 -0.34 -29.24
C LYS A 174 32.36 -0.80 -27.78
N LEU A 175 33.39 -1.45 -27.25
CA LEU A 175 33.50 -1.83 -25.83
C LEU A 175 33.59 -0.61 -24.90
N LYS A 176 34.42 0.39 -25.24
CA LYS A 176 34.54 1.64 -24.48
C LYS A 176 33.20 2.37 -24.38
N ARG A 177 32.50 2.56 -25.51
CA ARG A 177 31.16 3.17 -25.54
C ARG A 177 30.13 2.38 -24.73
N LEU A 178 30.24 1.06 -24.70
CA LEU A 178 29.35 0.21 -23.88
C LEU A 178 29.60 0.44 -22.38
N ILE A 179 30.87 0.51 -21.94
CA ILE A 179 31.24 0.81 -20.55
C ILE A 179 30.74 2.21 -20.15
N GLU A 180 30.94 3.22 -21.00
CA GLU A 180 30.44 4.59 -20.79
C GLU A 180 28.91 4.67 -20.68
N GLN A 181 28.18 3.80 -21.39
CA GLN A 181 26.72 3.69 -21.25
C GLN A 181 26.31 2.99 -19.95
N TYR A 182 27.05 1.97 -19.49
CA TYR A 182 26.77 1.29 -18.23
C TYR A 182 27.04 2.19 -17.02
N THR A 183 28.17 2.90 -16.97
CA THR A 183 28.46 3.84 -15.87
C THR A 183 27.44 4.99 -15.83
N LEU A 184 27.06 5.55 -16.98
CA LEU A 184 26.01 6.58 -17.05
C LEU A 184 24.62 6.03 -16.64
N ARG A 185 24.36 4.74 -16.85
CA ARG A 185 23.13 4.06 -16.39
C ARG A 185 23.15 3.84 -14.87
N GLU A 186 24.29 3.43 -14.32
CA GLU A 186 24.52 3.23 -12.89
C GLU A 186 24.36 4.55 -12.12
N GLU A 187 25.00 5.64 -12.57
CA GLU A 187 24.78 6.99 -12.03
C GLU A 187 23.30 7.39 -12.02
N ARG A 188 22.54 7.06 -13.07
CA ARG A 188 21.11 7.37 -13.17
C ARG A 188 20.29 6.55 -12.17
N ILE A 189 20.69 5.29 -11.92
CA ILE A 189 20.08 4.41 -10.92
C ILE A 189 20.35 4.95 -9.51
N ASP A 190 21.58 5.35 -9.18
CA ASP A 190 21.91 5.98 -7.89
C ASP A 190 21.12 7.28 -7.67
N LYS A 191 21.01 8.11 -8.70
CA LYS A 191 20.21 9.35 -8.67
C LYS A 191 18.71 9.06 -8.51
N VAL A 192 18.21 7.89 -8.94
CA VAL A 192 16.84 7.41 -8.63
C VAL A 192 16.74 6.91 -7.18
N PHE A 193 17.66 6.06 -6.74
CA PHE A 193 17.70 5.54 -5.37
C PHE A 193 17.75 6.67 -4.34
N LYS A 194 18.64 7.65 -4.50
CA LYS A 194 18.73 8.76 -3.53
C LYS A 194 17.48 9.64 -3.50
N ARG A 195 16.77 9.80 -4.63
CA ARG A 195 15.44 10.46 -4.64
C ARG A 195 14.38 9.60 -3.94
N LYS A 196 14.42 8.27 -4.07
CA LYS A 196 13.48 7.35 -3.40
C LYS A 196 13.72 7.28 -1.90
N GLU A 197 14.97 7.24 -1.46
CA GLU A 197 15.38 7.32 -0.06
C GLU A 197 14.86 8.62 0.60
N LEU A 198 15.10 9.77 -0.03
CA LEU A 198 14.60 11.06 0.48
C LEU A 198 13.05 11.15 0.43
N GLN A 199 12.40 10.51 -0.54
CA GLN A 199 10.94 10.40 -0.57
C GLN A 199 10.40 9.55 0.59
N GLN A 200 11.06 8.44 0.90
CA GLN A 200 10.71 7.54 2.01
C GLN A 200 10.86 8.26 3.35
N GLN A 201 12.04 8.85 3.61
CA GLN A 201 12.31 9.62 4.83
C GLN A 201 11.30 10.76 5.06
N LEU A 202 10.84 11.44 4.00
CA LEU A 202 9.80 12.47 4.07
C LEU A 202 8.41 11.89 4.45
N VAL A 203 8.07 10.70 3.96
CA VAL A 203 6.82 10.00 4.32
C VAL A 203 6.88 9.54 5.78
N ASP A 204 8.00 8.92 6.20
CA ASP A 204 8.16 8.44 7.58
C ASP A 204 8.16 9.58 8.60
N THR A 205 8.82 10.72 8.28
CA THR A 205 8.79 11.92 9.12
C THR A 205 7.36 12.46 9.27
N LYS A 206 6.58 12.49 8.18
CA LYS A 206 5.17 12.91 8.23
C LYS A 206 4.30 11.93 9.01
N LEU A 207 4.51 10.63 8.84
CA LEU A 207 3.79 9.59 9.59
C LEU A 207 4.06 9.70 11.10
N GLN A 208 5.33 9.90 11.49
CA GLN A 208 5.72 10.16 12.88
C GLN A 208 5.05 11.43 13.42
N GLN A 209 5.06 12.54 12.66
CA GLN A 209 4.40 13.78 13.04
C GLN A 209 2.87 13.59 13.25
N THR A 210 2.17 12.91 12.34
CA THR A 210 0.73 12.65 12.50
C THR A 210 0.45 11.71 13.67
N THR A 211 1.29 10.70 13.88
CA THR A 211 1.17 9.77 15.02
C THR A 211 1.35 10.48 16.35
N GLN A 212 2.28 11.44 16.41
CA GLN A 212 2.53 12.23 17.61
C GLN A 212 1.36 13.18 17.91
N LEU A 213 0.85 13.89 16.89
CA LEU A 213 -0.33 14.77 17.06
C LEU A 213 -1.59 14.02 17.49
N ILE A 214 -1.79 12.78 17.00
CA ILE A 214 -2.89 11.91 17.44
C ILE A 214 -2.72 11.55 18.92
N LYS A 215 -1.53 11.09 19.34
CA LYS A 215 -1.26 10.79 20.76
C LYS A 215 -1.47 11.99 21.67
N GLU A 216 -0.98 13.17 21.28
CA GLU A 216 -1.14 14.41 22.07
C GLU A 216 -2.62 14.81 22.21
N ALA A 217 -3.43 14.58 21.16
CA ALA A 217 -4.87 14.79 21.20
C ALA A 217 -5.60 13.73 22.06
N ASP A 218 -5.23 12.45 21.95
CA ASP A 218 -5.82 11.35 22.74
C ASP A 218 -5.51 11.50 24.23
N GLU A 219 -4.25 11.79 24.59
CA GLU A 219 -3.87 12.09 25.97
C GLU A 219 -4.59 13.34 26.49
N LYS A 220 -4.80 14.36 25.65
CA LYS A 220 -5.56 15.56 26.05
C LYS A 220 -7.02 15.20 26.32
N HIS A 221 -7.69 14.51 25.42
CA HIS A 221 -9.08 14.07 25.61
C HIS A 221 -9.21 13.16 26.84
N GLN A 222 -8.26 12.26 27.08
CA GLN A 222 -8.27 11.40 28.26
C GLN A 222 -8.09 12.21 29.56
N ARG A 223 -7.18 13.18 29.59
CA ARG A 223 -7.02 14.12 30.73
C ARG A 223 -8.28 14.96 30.98
N GLU A 224 -8.93 15.48 29.93
CA GLU A 224 -10.18 16.24 30.03
C GLU A 224 -11.35 15.36 30.51
N ARG A 225 -11.44 14.12 30.00
CA ARG A 225 -12.43 13.11 30.43
C ARG A 225 -12.26 12.71 31.89
N GLU A 226 -11.03 12.49 32.35
CA GLU A 226 -10.71 12.17 33.75
C GLU A 226 -11.05 13.34 34.68
N PHE A 227 -10.74 14.58 34.27
CA PHE A 227 -11.11 15.78 35.01
C PHE A 227 -12.64 15.91 35.16
N LEU A 228 -13.39 15.81 34.05
CA LEU A 228 -14.86 15.92 34.08
C LEU A 228 -15.52 14.77 34.86
N LEU A 229 -14.97 13.56 34.80
CA LEU A 229 -15.45 12.43 35.61
C LEU A 229 -15.21 12.66 37.11
N LYS A 230 -14.07 13.25 37.47
CA LYS A 230 -13.78 13.65 38.85
C LYS A 230 -14.73 14.75 39.34
N GLU A 231 -14.92 15.81 38.56
CA GLU A 231 -15.85 16.90 38.90
C GLU A 231 -17.31 16.41 39.04
N ALA A 232 -17.75 15.53 38.14
CA ALA A 232 -19.07 14.89 38.20
C ALA A 232 -19.25 13.98 39.44
N THR A 233 -18.19 13.28 39.87
CA THR A 233 -18.26 12.43 41.08
C THR A 233 -18.18 13.24 42.38
N GLU A 234 -17.35 14.28 42.43
CA GLU A 234 -17.30 15.20 43.59
C GLU A 234 -18.60 16.00 43.77
N SER A 235 -19.19 16.50 42.68
CA SER A 235 -20.47 17.21 42.73
C SER A 235 -21.62 16.29 43.12
N ARG A 236 -21.63 15.04 42.65
CA ARG A 236 -22.60 14.02 43.10
C ARG A 236 -22.46 13.73 44.60
N TYR A 237 -21.25 13.58 45.12
CA TYR A 237 -21.00 13.36 46.55
C TYR A 237 -21.52 14.54 47.40
N LYS A 238 -21.21 15.77 47.02
CA LYS A 238 -21.71 17.00 47.69
C LYS A 238 -23.25 17.07 47.66
N TYR A 239 -23.89 16.65 46.56
CA TYR A 239 -25.35 16.57 46.46
C TYR A 239 -25.95 15.46 47.36
N GLU A 240 -25.34 14.28 47.41
CA GLU A 240 -25.74 13.18 48.30
C GLU A 240 -25.62 13.58 49.79
N GLU A 241 -24.57 14.31 50.16
CA GLU A 241 -24.38 14.88 51.50
C GLU A 241 -25.46 15.93 51.83
N MET A 242 -25.65 16.94 50.98
CA MET A 242 -26.67 17.98 51.17
C MET A 242 -28.09 17.40 51.27
N LYS A 243 -28.39 16.37 50.46
CA LYS A 243 -29.66 15.63 50.53
C LYS A 243 -29.82 14.88 51.86
N HIS A 244 -28.75 14.35 52.44
CA HIS A 244 -28.80 13.73 53.76
C HIS A 244 -29.06 14.77 54.86
N GLN A 245 -28.39 15.93 54.80
CA GLN A 245 -28.64 17.07 55.70
C GLN A 245 -30.08 17.60 55.57
N GLU A 246 -30.63 17.68 54.36
CA GLU A 246 -32.03 18.06 54.11
C GLU A 246 -33.02 17.12 54.80
N VAL A 247 -32.78 15.81 54.74
CA VAL A 247 -33.60 14.79 55.43
C VAL A 247 -33.50 14.93 56.95
N GLN A 248 -32.31 15.16 57.50
CA GLN A 248 -32.12 15.38 58.94
C GLN A 248 -32.85 16.65 59.42
N LEU A 249 -32.76 17.76 58.67
CA LEU A 249 -33.47 19.00 59.00
C LEU A 249 -34.98 18.85 58.89
N LYS A 250 -35.50 18.09 57.92
CA LYS A 250 -36.92 17.74 57.82
C LYS A 250 -37.39 16.88 59.01
N GLN A 251 -36.58 15.95 59.49
CA GLN A 251 -36.87 15.17 60.70
C GLN A 251 -36.89 16.04 61.96
N GLN A 252 -35.95 16.99 62.09
CA GLN A 252 -35.98 17.97 63.19
C GLN A 252 -37.23 18.86 63.13
N LEU A 253 -37.60 19.37 61.94
CA LEU A 253 -38.81 20.16 61.74
C LEU A 253 -40.07 19.38 62.11
N SER A 254 -40.18 18.09 61.75
CA SER A 254 -41.28 17.23 62.19
C SER A 254 -41.33 17.14 63.72
N LEU A 255 -40.21 16.83 64.36
CA LEU A 255 -40.14 16.71 65.82
C LEU A 255 -40.45 18.02 66.57
N TYR A 256 -40.19 19.18 65.97
CA TYR A 256 -40.62 20.47 66.50
C TYR A 256 -42.10 20.77 66.24
N MET A 257 -42.65 20.34 65.10
CA MET A 257 -44.10 20.39 64.83
C MET A 257 -44.88 19.51 65.81
N ASP A 258 -44.48 18.26 65.99
CA ASP A 258 -45.10 17.30 66.91
C ASP A 258 -45.17 17.89 68.34
N LYS A 259 -44.05 18.45 68.82
CA LYS A 259 -43.97 19.14 70.12
C LYS A 259 -44.83 20.40 70.20
N PHE A 260 -45.00 21.13 69.10
CA PHE A 260 -45.88 22.29 69.06
C PHE A 260 -47.35 21.88 69.10
N GLU A 261 -47.73 20.78 68.45
CA GLU A 261 -49.06 20.18 68.53
C GLU A 261 -49.35 19.61 69.93
N GLU A 262 -48.37 18.96 70.58
CA GLU A 262 -48.45 18.58 72.00
C GLU A 262 -48.68 19.80 72.92
N PHE A 263 -47.92 20.88 72.71
CA PHE A 263 -48.06 22.11 73.49
C PHE A 263 -49.41 22.79 73.27
N GLN A 264 -49.86 22.90 72.01
CA GLN A 264 -51.19 23.44 71.67
C GLN A 264 -52.31 22.57 72.24
N THR A 265 -52.20 21.25 72.17
CA THR A 265 -53.14 20.31 72.78
C THR A 265 -53.19 20.47 74.31
N THR A 266 -52.04 20.71 74.94
CA THR A 266 -51.94 20.95 76.38
C THR A 266 -52.53 22.32 76.77
N MET A 267 -52.28 23.36 75.98
CA MET A 267 -52.88 24.69 76.14
C MET A 267 -54.40 24.65 75.95
N ALA A 268 -54.91 23.91 74.96
CA ALA A 268 -56.34 23.72 74.72
C ALA A 268 -57.01 23.06 75.94
N LYS A 269 -56.43 21.95 76.44
CA LYS A 269 -56.90 21.27 77.67
C LYS A 269 -56.83 22.18 78.90
N SER A 270 -55.78 23.00 79.03
CA SER A 270 -55.66 23.94 80.15
C SER A 270 -56.70 25.05 80.08
N ASN A 271 -56.98 25.60 78.89
CA ASN A 271 -58.04 26.56 78.67
C ASN A 271 -59.42 25.95 78.95
N GLU A 272 -59.68 24.71 78.53
CA GLU A 272 -60.90 23.97 78.86
C GLU A 272 -61.07 23.86 80.38
N LEU A 273 -60.03 23.42 81.11
CA LEU A 273 -60.02 23.37 82.58
C LEU A 273 -60.28 24.75 83.22
N PHE A 274 -59.71 25.84 82.71
CA PHE A 274 -60.03 27.19 83.19
C PHE A 274 -61.49 27.58 82.92
N THR A 275 -62.09 27.16 81.80
CA THR A 275 -63.52 27.42 81.55
C THR A 275 -64.43 26.58 82.45
N THR A 276 -64.10 25.32 82.74
CA THR A 276 -64.90 24.49 83.65
C THR A 276 -64.78 25.00 85.08
N PHE A 277 -63.58 25.32 85.58
CA PHE A 277 -63.39 25.95 86.89
C PHE A 277 -64.11 27.30 87.00
N ARG A 278 -64.12 28.14 85.96
CA ARG A 278 -64.93 29.38 85.95
C ARG A 278 -66.43 29.08 86.06
N GLN A 279 -66.94 28.12 85.29
CA GLN A 279 -68.34 27.72 85.37
C GLN A 279 -68.70 27.14 86.75
N GLU A 280 -67.80 26.41 87.41
CA GLU A 280 -68.00 25.90 88.76
C GLU A 280 -67.94 26.99 89.82
N MET A 281 -67.00 27.93 89.74
CA MET A 281 -67.01 29.15 90.58
C MET A 281 -68.30 29.94 90.40
N GLU A 282 -68.82 30.07 89.17
CA GLU A 282 -70.11 30.71 88.93
C GLU A 282 -71.28 29.93 89.56
N LYS A 283 -71.35 28.60 89.37
CA LYS A 283 -72.37 27.73 89.99
C LYS A 283 -72.31 27.85 91.52
N MET A 284 -71.10 27.85 92.10
CA MET A 284 -70.86 28.02 93.53
C MET A 284 -71.29 29.42 94.01
N THR A 285 -70.93 30.48 93.28
CA THR A 285 -71.34 31.87 93.59
C THR A 285 -72.86 32.04 93.50
N LYS A 286 -73.51 31.42 92.51
CA LYS A 286 -74.97 31.37 92.36
C LYS A 286 -75.63 30.61 93.53
N LYS A 287 -75.01 29.53 94.01
CA LYS A 287 -75.45 28.77 95.20
C LYS A 287 -75.28 29.56 96.50
N ILE A 288 -74.14 30.25 96.69
CA ILE A 288 -73.89 31.16 97.82
C ILE A 288 -74.96 32.26 97.83
N LYS A 289 -75.18 32.97 96.72
CA LYS A 289 -76.22 34.02 96.60
C LYS A 289 -77.65 33.51 96.82
N LYS A 290 -77.92 32.22 96.63
CA LYS A 290 -79.20 31.59 96.99
C LYS A 290 -79.30 31.37 98.50
N LEU A 291 -78.25 30.82 99.11
CA LEU A 291 -78.17 30.62 100.56
C LEU A 291 -78.18 31.94 101.35
N GLU A 292 -77.55 33.00 100.84
CA GLU A 292 -77.61 34.36 101.41
C GLU A 292 -79.04 34.92 101.40
N LYS A 293 -79.77 34.76 100.29
CA LYS A 293 -81.19 35.14 100.20
C LYS A 293 -82.06 34.32 101.16
N GLU A 294 -81.82 33.02 101.25
CA GLU A 294 -82.52 32.15 102.21
C GLU A 294 -82.20 32.55 103.66
N MET A 295 -80.95 32.89 103.98
CA MET A 295 -80.55 33.42 105.29
C MET A 295 -81.24 34.74 105.63
N ILE A 296 -81.36 35.67 104.67
CA ILE A 296 -82.11 36.93 104.86
C ILE A 296 -83.59 36.63 105.09
N ILE A 297 -84.22 35.76 104.29
CA ILE A 297 -85.63 35.37 104.46
C ILE A 297 -85.86 34.72 105.82
N TRP A 298 -84.97 33.84 106.28
CA TRP A 298 -85.05 33.23 107.61
C TRP A 298 -84.86 34.25 108.73
N ARG A 299 -83.93 35.20 108.57
CA ARG A 299 -83.73 36.30 109.52
C ARG A 299 -84.98 37.18 109.63
N THR A 300 -85.55 37.64 108.52
CA THR A 300 -86.75 38.47 108.51
C THR A 300 -88.00 37.71 109.01
N LYS A 301 -88.11 36.40 108.75
CA LYS A 301 -89.13 35.55 109.39
C LYS A 301 -88.96 35.48 110.91
N TRP A 302 -87.73 35.31 111.40
CA TRP A 302 -87.43 35.29 112.82
C TRP A 302 -87.67 36.66 113.48
N GLU A 303 -87.19 37.75 112.88
CA GLU A 303 -87.45 39.14 113.31
C GLU A 303 -88.95 39.43 113.37
N SER A 304 -89.71 39.02 112.36
CA SER A 304 -91.17 39.19 112.30
C SER A 304 -91.89 38.36 113.38
N ASN A 305 -91.52 37.08 113.55
CA ASN A 305 -92.10 36.23 114.59
C ASN A 305 -91.76 36.75 116.01
N ASN A 306 -90.52 37.23 116.22
CA ASN A 306 -90.09 37.85 117.47
C ASN A 306 -90.83 39.18 117.73
N LYS A 307 -91.13 39.96 116.67
CA LYS A 307 -91.99 41.15 116.75
C LYS A 307 -93.43 40.81 117.12
N VAL A 308 -94.01 39.76 116.55
CA VAL A 308 -95.35 39.26 116.94
C VAL A 308 -95.34 38.76 118.39
N LEU A 309 -94.29 38.07 118.83
CA LEU A 309 -94.09 37.67 120.23
C LEU A 309 -94.03 38.89 121.18
N LEU A 310 -93.32 39.95 120.80
CA LEU A 310 -93.31 41.22 121.53
C LEU A 310 -94.70 41.87 121.59
N GLN A 311 -95.43 41.93 120.48
CA GLN A 311 -96.79 42.47 120.45
C GLN A 311 -97.76 41.64 121.31
N MET A 312 -97.68 40.30 121.28
CA MET A 312 -98.48 39.44 122.16
C MET A 312 -98.10 39.62 123.65
N ALA A 313 -96.84 39.93 123.96
CA ALA A 313 -96.43 40.29 125.31
C ALA A 313 -96.98 41.67 125.74
N GLU A 314 -96.94 42.67 124.85
CA GLU A 314 -97.54 43.99 125.08
C GLU A 314 -99.05 43.89 125.30
N GLU A 315 -99.78 43.21 124.40
CA GLU A 315 -101.21 42.90 124.52
C GLU A 315 -101.53 42.18 125.83
N LYS A 316 -100.70 41.21 126.25
CA LYS A 316 -100.85 40.57 127.57
C LYS A 316 -100.71 41.59 128.70
N THR A 317 -99.72 42.47 128.69
CA THR A 317 -99.59 43.49 129.76
C THR A 317 -100.73 44.51 129.77
N ILE A 318 -101.35 44.78 128.62
CA ILE A 318 -102.57 45.61 128.51
C ILE A 318 -103.75 44.85 129.12
N ARG A 319 -103.97 43.59 128.72
CA ARG A 319 -105.02 42.72 129.28
C ARG A 319 -104.87 42.51 130.79
N ASP A 320 -103.65 42.38 131.31
CA ASP A 320 -103.37 42.28 132.75
C ASP A 320 -103.68 43.61 133.49
N LYS A 321 -103.51 44.78 132.85
CA LYS A 321 -103.92 46.10 133.38
C LYS A 321 -105.44 46.27 133.34
N GLU A 322 -106.10 45.89 132.24
CA GLU A 322 -107.55 45.92 132.09
C GLU A 322 -108.25 44.97 133.06
N TYR A 323 -107.68 43.78 133.27
CA TYR A 323 -108.13 42.82 134.28
C TYR A 323 -108.02 43.40 135.69
N LYS A 324 -106.86 43.99 136.05
CA LYS A 324 -106.71 44.71 137.34
C LYS A 324 -107.68 45.88 137.50
N SER A 325 -107.94 46.64 136.43
CA SER A 325 -108.93 47.72 136.43
C SER A 325 -110.36 47.20 136.62
N SER A 326 -110.68 46.07 136.00
CA SER A 326 -111.97 45.38 136.16
C SER A 326 -112.13 44.77 137.55
N GLN A 327 -111.06 44.23 138.13
CA GLN A 327 -111.00 43.70 139.50
C GLN A 327 -111.16 44.83 140.54
N MET A 328 -110.53 45.98 140.32
CA MET A 328 -110.75 47.20 141.13
C MET A 328 -112.21 47.66 141.08
N LYS A 329 -112.83 47.68 139.88
CA LYS A 329 -114.25 48.01 139.70
C LYS A 329 -115.16 46.98 140.39
N LEU A 330 -114.85 45.69 140.30
CA LEU A 330 -115.58 44.63 140.99
C LEU A 330 -115.53 44.83 142.50
N GLY A 331 -114.35 45.05 143.09
CA GLY A 331 -114.19 45.31 144.53
C GLY A 331 -114.81 46.62 145.02
N LEU A 332 -114.99 47.62 144.14
CA LEU A 332 -115.82 48.80 144.41
C LEU A 332 -117.31 48.45 144.40
N LEU A 333 -117.76 47.66 143.42
CA LEU A 333 -119.15 47.23 143.30
C LEU A 333 -119.57 46.30 144.44
N GLU A 334 -118.70 45.39 144.89
CA GLU A 334 -118.91 44.54 146.08
C GLU A 334 -119.03 45.37 147.37
N LYS A 335 -118.23 46.43 147.52
CA LYS A 335 -118.35 47.37 148.65
C LYS A 335 -119.68 48.14 148.60
N LEU A 336 -120.09 48.58 147.41
CA LEU A 336 -121.38 49.23 147.21
C LEU A 336 -122.54 48.28 147.52
N PHE A 337 -122.46 47.02 147.07
CA PHE A 337 -123.46 45.98 147.36
C PHE A 337 -123.55 45.71 148.86
N ARG A 338 -122.42 45.61 149.57
CA ARG A 338 -122.43 45.46 151.05
C ARG A 338 -123.02 46.68 151.76
N ALA A 339 -122.75 47.90 151.31
CA ALA A 339 -123.34 49.12 151.87
C ALA A 339 -124.87 49.14 151.70
N LEU A 340 -125.34 48.94 150.47
CA LEU A 340 -126.77 48.88 150.15
C LEU A 340 -127.49 47.71 150.86
N GLN A 341 -126.82 46.57 151.03
CA GLN A 341 -127.38 45.44 151.79
C GLN A 341 -127.54 45.75 153.28
N MET A 342 -126.64 46.55 153.87
CA MET A 342 -126.76 47.02 155.27
C MET A 342 -127.92 48.01 155.41
N GLU A 343 -127.99 49.07 154.59
CA GLU A 343 -129.11 50.01 154.60
C GLU A 343 -130.47 49.30 154.38
N ARG A 344 -130.52 48.35 153.45
CA ARG A 344 -131.72 47.55 153.16
C ARG A 344 -132.15 46.69 154.34
N ASN A 345 -131.21 46.14 155.12
CA ASN A 345 -131.54 45.38 156.33
C ASN A 345 -131.99 46.32 157.47
N GLU A 346 -131.29 47.44 157.68
CA GLU A 346 -131.59 48.44 158.71
C GLU A 346 -132.92 49.17 158.48
N LEU A 347 -133.37 49.26 157.21
CA LEU A 347 -134.73 49.70 156.86
C LEU A 347 -135.78 48.61 157.13
N ASN A 348 -135.47 47.34 156.87
CA ASN A 348 -136.41 46.23 157.09
C ASN A 348 -136.73 46.04 158.58
N GLU A 349 -135.71 46.18 159.44
CA GLU A 349 -135.85 46.13 160.91
C GLU A 349 -136.71 47.27 161.48
N LYS A 350 -136.76 48.42 160.79
CA LYS A 350 -137.64 49.56 161.13
C LYS A 350 -139.07 49.41 160.59
N VAL A 351 -139.33 48.45 159.70
CA VAL A 351 -140.67 48.18 159.13
C VAL A 351 -141.45 47.16 159.96
N GLU A 352 -140.78 46.14 160.51
CA GLU A 352 -141.40 45.12 161.39
C GLU A 352 -142.10 45.75 162.62
N VAL A 353 -141.48 46.76 163.23
CA VAL A 353 -141.93 47.38 164.51
C VAL A 353 -143.24 48.18 164.39
N LEU A 354 -143.72 48.48 163.17
CA LEU A 354 -144.81 49.45 162.94
C LEU A 354 -146.05 48.92 162.20
N LYS A 355 -146.19 47.59 162.01
CA LYS A 355 -147.34 47.02 161.27
C LYS A 355 -148.11 45.89 161.94
N GLU A 356 -148.03 45.74 163.27
CA GLU A 356 -148.93 44.88 164.04
C GLU A 356 -150.20 45.62 164.55
N GLN A 357 -150.74 46.54 163.73
CA GLN A 357 -152.13 46.99 163.80
C GLN A 357 -152.70 47.18 162.40
N VAL A 358 -153.80 46.48 162.09
CA VAL A 358 -154.69 46.66 160.93
C VAL A 358 -154.03 46.50 159.53
N SER A 359 -154.33 45.52 158.66
CA SER A 359 -154.82 44.12 158.74
C SER A 359 -155.10 43.65 157.28
N VAL A 360 -155.52 42.39 157.08
CA VAL A 360 -156.29 41.88 155.91
C VAL A 360 -155.51 41.62 154.60
N LYS A 361 -155.37 40.30 154.30
CA LYS A 361 -155.34 39.61 152.98
C LYS A 361 -154.02 39.64 152.16
N GLU A 362 -153.37 38.48 151.99
CA GLU A 362 -153.50 37.46 150.90
C GLU A 362 -152.53 37.78 149.73
N ALA A 363 -151.52 36.95 149.42
CA ALA A 363 -151.57 35.65 148.70
C ALA A 363 -151.83 35.85 147.18
N ASP A 364 -151.24 35.11 146.21
CA ASP A 364 -150.45 33.86 146.22
C ASP A 364 -149.65 33.73 144.87
N VAL A 365 -149.00 32.59 144.60
CA VAL A 365 -148.46 32.09 143.30
C VAL A 365 -147.18 32.81 142.78
N ASP A 366 -146.02 32.18 142.48
CA ASP A 366 -145.56 30.82 142.08
C ASP A 366 -145.37 30.61 140.55
N LEU A 367 -144.47 29.67 140.18
CA LEU A 367 -144.04 29.23 138.84
C LEU A 367 -143.32 30.25 137.92
N ALA A 368 -142.59 29.88 136.84
CA ALA A 368 -141.61 28.80 136.56
C ALA A 368 -141.23 28.84 135.04
N THR A 369 -140.16 28.13 134.63
CA THR A 369 -139.88 27.73 133.20
C THR A 369 -139.74 28.92 132.20
N ALA A 370 -139.51 28.83 130.88
CA ALA A 370 -139.25 27.79 129.85
C ALA A 370 -138.53 28.44 128.62
N VAL A 371 -137.89 27.77 127.65
CA VAL A 371 -137.25 26.43 127.57
C VAL A 371 -136.25 26.34 126.37
N ILE A 372 -135.35 25.36 126.46
CA ILE A 372 -134.39 24.80 125.46
C ILE A 372 -134.78 24.88 123.96
N LYS A 373 -133.79 25.08 123.05
CA LYS A 373 -133.59 24.22 121.83
C LYS A 373 -132.14 24.28 121.26
N PRO A 374 -131.59 23.20 120.62
CA PRO A 374 -130.13 22.94 120.63
C PRO A 374 -129.51 22.41 119.30
N CYS A 375 -128.27 21.90 119.38
CA CYS A 375 -127.63 20.89 118.47
C CYS A 375 -127.21 21.37 117.04
N THR A 376 -126.34 20.68 116.27
CA THR A 376 -125.78 19.30 116.36
C THR A 376 -124.40 19.12 115.65
N THR A 377 -123.52 18.24 116.18
CA THR A 377 -122.56 17.29 115.51
C THR A 377 -121.55 17.63 114.37
N ALA A 378 -120.36 17.02 114.54
CA ALA A 378 -119.58 16.17 113.57
C ALA A 378 -118.54 16.74 112.57
N ALA A 379 -117.25 16.54 112.93
CA ALA A 379 -116.28 15.56 112.35
C ALA A 379 -115.76 15.62 110.88
N PHE A 380 -114.73 14.77 110.64
CA PHE A 380 -113.98 14.45 109.39
C PHE A 380 -112.82 15.40 108.96
N GLN A 381 -111.77 14.99 108.21
CA GLN A 381 -110.90 13.79 108.22
C GLN A 381 -109.85 13.86 107.07
N LYS A 382 -108.75 13.07 107.15
CA LYS A 382 -107.93 12.55 106.00
C LYS A 382 -107.27 13.60 105.07
N GLU A 383 -106.69 13.26 103.91
CA GLU A 383 -105.38 12.57 103.70
C GLU A 383 -104.41 13.55 102.95
N LEU A 384 -103.08 13.40 102.79
CA LEU A 384 -102.15 12.26 102.61
C LEU A 384 -102.14 11.61 101.18
N ASN A 385 -100.96 11.10 100.77
CA ASN A 385 -100.70 10.25 99.58
C ASN A 385 -100.97 10.88 98.18
N THR A 386 -100.37 10.50 97.03
CA THR A 386 -99.08 9.87 96.60
C THR A 386 -98.92 10.07 95.07
N SER A 387 -97.80 9.59 94.46
CA SER A 387 -97.66 9.23 93.02
C SER A 387 -97.48 10.40 92.01
N SER A 388 -96.62 10.43 90.97
CA SER A 388 -95.76 9.50 90.18
C SER A 388 -96.24 9.18 88.75
N LYS A 389 -95.39 9.54 87.75
CA LYS A 389 -95.27 9.09 86.33
C LYS A 389 -94.09 9.90 85.71
N ARG A 390 -93.03 9.36 85.10
CA ARG A 390 -92.85 8.57 83.84
C ARG A 390 -93.44 9.28 82.60
N ALA A 391 -92.66 9.81 81.65
CA ALA A 391 -91.72 9.18 80.66
C ALA A 391 -92.45 8.62 79.40
N PRO A 392 -91.80 8.31 78.24
CA PRO A 392 -90.38 8.38 77.81
C PRO A 392 -90.14 9.61 76.87
N GLY A 393 -89.34 9.71 75.79
CA GLY A 393 -88.34 8.90 75.01
C GLY A 393 -88.43 9.20 73.47
N ILE A 394 -87.56 8.74 72.54
CA ILE A 394 -86.14 8.27 72.50
C ILE A 394 -85.74 8.02 71.00
N TYR A 395 -84.45 8.15 70.59
CA TYR A 395 -83.84 7.64 69.32
C TYR A 395 -84.25 8.27 67.95
N LEU A 396 -83.48 8.24 66.82
CA LEU A 396 -82.07 7.83 66.51
C LEU A 396 -81.48 8.48 65.20
N GLN A 397 -80.14 8.55 65.11
CA GLN A 397 -79.18 8.19 64.00
C GLN A 397 -79.51 8.31 62.49
N ASP A 398 -78.61 8.90 61.66
CA ASP A 398 -77.56 8.30 60.77
C ASP A 398 -78.10 7.72 59.43
N GLU A 399 -77.35 7.55 58.31
CA GLU A 399 -75.92 7.70 57.98
C GLU A 399 -75.70 7.93 56.44
N THR A 400 -74.46 8.30 56.04
CA THR A 400 -73.73 8.03 54.75
C THR A 400 -74.37 8.19 53.33
N LYS A 401 -73.65 8.04 52.20
CA LYS A 401 -72.42 8.75 51.68
C LYS A 401 -72.12 8.44 50.19
N THR A 402 -71.63 9.44 49.43
CA THR A 402 -70.77 9.34 48.21
C THR A 402 -71.29 8.74 46.88
N GLU A 403 -70.72 9.23 45.76
CA GLU A 403 -71.01 8.82 44.38
C GLU A 403 -69.73 8.87 43.48
N ASN A 404 -69.67 8.02 42.44
CA ASN A 404 -69.12 8.26 41.09
C ASN A 404 -67.60 8.55 40.76
N LYS A 405 -67.04 7.66 39.87
CA LYS A 405 -66.38 7.96 38.56
C LYS A 405 -64.88 8.49 38.55
N THR A 406 -64.02 8.38 37.50
CA THR A 406 -64.07 7.81 36.11
C THR A 406 -62.70 7.79 35.34
N LYS A 407 -62.46 6.80 34.42
CA LYS A 407 -61.46 6.74 33.28
C LYS A 407 -59.94 6.88 33.62
N ARG A 408 -58.91 6.65 32.76
CA ARG A 408 -58.64 6.13 31.37
C ARG A 408 -57.15 5.65 31.36
N SER A 409 -56.71 4.49 30.84
CA SER A 409 -56.36 4.12 29.44
C SER A 409 -55.55 5.11 28.58
N SER A 410 -54.27 4.80 28.24
CA SER A 410 -53.77 4.48 26.87
C SER A 410 -52.23 4.54 26.65
N LYS A 411 -51.68 3.55 25.89
CA LYS A 411 -50.61 3.65 24.83
C LYS A 411 -49.18 4.16 25.21
N ASP A 412 -48.08 3.92 24.46
CA ASP A 412 -47.79 3.07 23.27
C ASP A 412 -46.27 2.68 23.19
N LEU A 413 -45.86 1.96 22.13
CA LEU A 413 -44.49 1.47 21.84
C LEU A 413 -43.47 2.56 21.42
N SER A 414 -42.16 2.27 21.56
CA SER A 414 -41.11 2.83 20.67
C SER A 414 -39.83 1.96 20.54
N HIS A 415 -39.16 2.13 19.40
CA HIS A 415 -38.15 1.29 18.73
C HIS A 415 -36.68 1.36 19.22
N ILE A 416 -35.98 0.22 19.08
CA ILE A 416 -34.77 -0.06 18.25
C ILE A 416 -33.75 1.07 17.93
N ILE A 417 -32.45 0.74 18.08
CA ILE A 417 -31.21 1.11 17.31
C ILE A 417 -30.05 0.98 18.33
N SER A 418 -29.12 0.01 18.28
CA SER A 418 -28.16 -0.40 17.24
C SER A 418 -27.00 0.57 17.02
N SER A 419 -25.79 0.20 17.45
CA SER A 419 -24.54 0.81 17.01
C SER A 419 -23.39 -0.18 17.17
N GLY A 420 -22.51 -0.22 16.18
CA GLY A 420 -21.22 -0.87 16.23
C GLY A 420 -20.25 -0.12 15.33
N TYR A 421 -19.08 0.21 15.86
CA TYR A 421 -17.87 0.69 15.20
C TYR A 421 -16.69 0.35 16.11
#